data_AF-A0A6I9R9I8-F1
#
_entry.id   AF-A0A6I9R9I8-F1
#
_cell.length_a   1.000
_cell.length_b   1.000
_cell.length_c   1.000
_cell.angle_alpha   90.00
_cell.angle_beta   90.00
_cell.angle_gamma   90.00
#
_symmetry.space_group_name_H-M   'P 1'
#
loop_
_entity.id
_entity.type
_entity.pdbx_description
1 polymer ?
#
loop_
_entity_poly.entity_id
_entity_poly.type
_entity_poly.pdbx_seq_one_letter_code
_entity_poly.pdbx_strand_id
1 'polypeptide(L)'
;MRGAALPLSSGRRIPLRFRHLSISAFGSVKIRLLLCCCVALAFLLLAFGCRHCPSLPPSLPPPGKGYTILINTWKRNDLLKQSIVHYASCRGVNSIHIVWSEPDPPSDSLHDFLRQATQMNSKGGKYIEVRFDLNQEDSLNNRFKEIKGLRTDAIFSIDDDVIFSCSSVELAFSVWQSAPMSMVGFVPRVHWLDKSRDSVEHYRYGGWWSVWWMGTYSMVLSKAAFFHHKYLDLYTNHMPAAIRDYVTKNRNCEDIAMSLLVANVTGAPPMWVKGRVFEIGSTGISSLGGHSRRRSECLNVFAPIYGHMPLIATNAKVIDSRHSWFW
;
A
#
# COMPACT_ATOMS: atom_id res chain seq x y z
N MET A 1 -45.08 43.61 38.36
CA MET A 1 -45.49 44.78 37.54
C MET A 1 -44.59 45.96 37.90
N ARG A 2 -43.73 46.35 36.97
CA ARG A 2 -42.92 47.61 36.87
C ARG A 2 -42.04 47.34 35.65
N GLY A 3 -42.18 48.01 34.51
CA GLY A 3 -42.32 49.46 34.34
C GLY A 3 -40.99 49.95 33.79
N ALA A 4 -40.97 50.23 32.49
CA ALA A 4 -39.82 50.53 31.66
C ALA A 4 -39.13 51.87 31.96
N ALA A 5 -37.84 52.01 31.59
CA ALA A 5 -37.31 53.06 30.70
C ALA A 5 -35.78 52.97 30.55
N LEU A 6 -35.31 53.01 29.31
CA LEU A 6 -33.91 53.18 28.83
C LEU A 6 -33.46 54.66 29.00
N PRO A 7 -32.14 54.98 28.91
CA PRO A 7 -31.58 55.32 27.59
C PRO A 7 -30.13 54.87 27.34
N LEU A 8 -29.80 54.84 26.05
CA LEU A 8 -28.52 54.49 25.43
C LEU A 8 -27.35 55.36 25.93
N SER A 9 -26.21 54.71 26.19
CA SER A 9 -24.91 55.35 26.38
C SER A 9 -24.03 55.19 25.14
N SER A 10 -23.56 56.33 24.65
CA SER A 10 -22.68 56.53 23.50
C SER A 10 -21.29 55.89 23.67
N GLY A 11 -20.90 55.03 22.73
CA GLY A 11 -19.51 54.59 22.58
C GLY A 11 -18.63 55.70 22.01
N ARG A 12 -17.62 56.12 22.78
CA ARG A 12 -16.57 57.08 22.39
C ARG A 12 -15.82 56.59 21.13
N ARG A 13 -15.75 57.43 20.10
CA ARG A 13 -14.76 57.31 19.01
C ARG A 13 -13.41 57.83 19.52
N ILE A 14 -12.37 56.98 19.49
CA ILE A 14 -10.98 57.38 19.70
C ILE A 14 -10.35 57.59 18.31
N PRO A 15 -9.74 58.75 18.00
CA PRO A 15 -9.07 58.94 16.73
C PRO A 15 -7.68 58.29 16.75
N LEU A 16 -7.44 57.30 15.90
CA LEU A 16 -6.11 56.77 15.62
C LEU A 16 -5.34 57.78 14.75
N ARG A 17 -4.38 58.49 15.36
CA ARG A 17 -3.36 59.27 14.64
C ARG A 17 -2.43 58.30 13.89
N PHE A 18 -2.52 58.27 12.57
CA PHE A 18 -1.48 57.67 11.73
C PHE A 18 -0.19 58.49 11.84
N ARG A 19 0.82 57.96 12.53
CA ARG A 19 2.20 58.41 12.35
C ARG A 19 2.73 57.74 11.08
N HIS A 20 2.91 58.52 10.01
CA HIS A 20 3.74 58.12 8.88
C HIS A 20 5.17 57.90 9.39
N LEU A 21 5.58 56.64 9.50
CA LEU A 21 6.98 56.26 9.62
C LEU A 21 7.56 56.21 8.21
N SER A 22 8.33 57.24 7.85
CA SER A 22 9.16 57.26 6.66
C SER A 22 10.18 56.13 6.77
N ILE A 23 9.98 55.04 6.03
CA ILE A 23 10.97 53.96 5.91
C ILE A 23 12.10 54.49 5.03
N SER A 24 13.18 54.96 5.65
CA SER A 24 14.40 55.34 4.95
C SER A 24 15.08 54.08 4.40
N ALA A 25 15.19 54.01 3.08
CA ALA A 25 15.88 52.96 2.36
C ALA A 25 17.41 53.09 2.50
N PHE A 26 17.97 52.73 3.66
CA PHE A 26 19.40 52.51 3.82
C PHE A 26 19.64 51.26 4.65
N GLY A 27 19.38 50.09 4.04
CA GLY A 27 19.83 48.82 4.58
C GLY A 27 21.35 48.79 4.62
N SER A 28 21.91 48.70 5.84
CA SER A 28 23.35 48.65 6.09
C SER A 28 24.05 47.68 5.13
N VAL A 29 25.16 48.12 4.52
CA VAL A 29 25.98 47.32 3.59
C VAL A 29 26.31 45.93 4.17
N LYS A 30 26.40 45.83 5.51
CA LYS A 30 26.61 44.57 6.24
C LYS A 30 25.50 43.54 6.00
N ILE A 31 24.23 43.98 5.91
CA ILE A 31 23.07 43.10 5.69
C ILE A 31 23.08 42.55 4.27
N ARG A 32 23.39 43.41 3.28
CA ARG A 32 23.51 42.97 1.87
C ARG A 32 24.67 42.00 1.68
N LEU A 33 25.80 42.25 2.35
CA LEU A 33 26.96 41.35 2.29
C LEU A 33 26.65 39.98 2.91
N LEU A 34 25.94 39.95 4.05
CA LEU A 34 25.52 38.70 4.70
C LEU A 34 24.59 37.88 3.78
N LEU A 35 23.60 38.53 3.15
CA LEU A 35 22.68 37.89 2.22
C LEU A 35 23.43 37.30 1.01
N CYS A 36 24.38 38.03 0.43
CA CYS A 36 25.22 37.51 -0.65
C CYS A 36 26.05 36.31 -0.20
N CYS A 37 26.65 36.34 0.99
CA CYS A 37 27.41 35.20 1.52
C CYS A 37 26.52 33.97 1.74
N CYS A 38 25.32 34.13 2.29
CA CYS A 38 24.38 33.03 2.48
C CYS A 38 23.95 32.39 1.15
N VAL A 39 23.68 33.20 0.14
CA VAL A 39 23.32 32.73 -1.20
C VAL A 39 24.50 31.99 -1.85
N ALA A 40 25.72 32.52 -1.74
CA ALA A 40 26.92 31.87 -2.26
C ALA A 40 27.21 30.53 -1.56
N LEU A 41 27.01 30.45 -0.24
CA LEU A 41 27.15 29.20 0.52
C LEU A 41 26.11 28.16 0.12
N ALA A 42 24.87 28.58 -0.15
CA ALA A 42 23.82 27.68 -0.66
C ALA A 42 24.18 27.13 -2.04
N PHE A 43 24.72 27.95 -2.95
CA PHE A 43 25.20 27.48 -4.26
C PHE A 43 26.42 26.56 -4.14
N LEU A 44 27.33 26.80 -3.21
CA LEU A 44 28.46 25.91 -2.93
C LEU A 44 27.98 24.57 -2.35
N LEU A 45 27.02 24.57 -1.43
CA LEU A 45 26.44 23.33 -0.90
C LEU A 45 25.70 22.53 -1.98
N LEU A 46 25.04 23.19 -2.94
CA LEU A 46 24.43 22.54 -4.09
C LEU A 46 25.48 22.02 -5.11
N ALA A 47 26.60 22.72 -5.27
CA ALA A 47 27.66 22.32 -6.21
C ALA A 47 28.53 21.17 -5.68
N PHE A 48 28.66 21.02 -4.35
CA PHE A 48 29.47 19.99 -3.70
C PHE A 48 28.65 18.87 -3.04
N GLY A 49 27.35 19.07 -2.82
CA GLY A 49 26.43 18.13 -2.18
C GLY A 49 25.84 17.07 -3.12
N CYS A 50 26.68 16.37 -3.88
CA CYS A 50 26.34 15.07 -4.48
C CYS A 50 27.60 14.40 -5.05
N ARG A 51 28.43 13.83 -4.18
CA ARG A 51 29.55 12.99 -4.61
C ARG A 51 29.46 11.53 -4.14
N HIS A 52 28.40 11.17 -3.42
CA HIS A 52 28.13 9.78 -3.04
C HIS A 52 26.63 9.50 -3.18
N CYS A 53 26.18 9.31 -4.43
CA CYS A 53 25.01 8.48 -4.65
C CYS A 53 25.48 7.02 -4.50
N PRO A 54 24.89 6.21 -3.60
CA PRO A 54 25.00 4.77 -3.72
C PRO A 54 24.56 4.41 -5.14
N SER A 55 25.36 3.60 -5.83
CA SER A 55 25.04 3.11 -7.17
C SER A 55 23.61 2.55 -7.19
N LEU A 56 22.74 3.13 -8.02
CA LEU A 56 21.44 2.54 -8.27
C LEU A 56 21.63 1.07 -8.68
N PRO A 57 20.78 0.14 -8.20
CA PRO A 57 20.76 -1.20 -8.76
C PRO A 57 20.53 -1.11 -10.28
N PRO A 58 21.03 -2.09 -11.07
CA PRO A 58 20.90 -2.07 -12.52
C PRO A 58 19.47 -1.76 -12.92
N SER A 59 19.30 -0.78 -13.82
CA SER A 59 18.01 -0.33 -14.32
C SER A 59 17.21 -1.53 -14.79
N LEU A 60 16.12 -1.85 -14.09
CA LEU A 60 15.18 -2.85 -14.56
C LEU A 60 14.66 -2.43 -15.94
N PRO A 61 14.42 -3.40 -16.86
CA PRO A 61 13.72 -3.10 -18.09
C PRO A 61 12.37 -2.41 -17.76
N PRO A 62 11.88 -1.52 -18.64
CA PRO A 62 10.61 -0.84 -18.40
C PRO A 62 9.53 -1.89 -18.16
N PRO A 63 8.70 -1.73 -17.11
CA PRO A 63 7.72 -2.74 -16.77
C PRO A 63 6.82 -3.04 -17.96
N GLY A 64 6.52 -4.33 -18.18
CA GLY A 64 5.63 -4.76 -19.26
C GLY A 64 4.30 -4.00 -19.31
N LYS A 65 3.63 -3.97 -20.47
CA LYS A 65 2.40 -3.17 -20.71
C LYS A 65 1.15 -3.61 -19.91
N GLY A 66 1.29 -4.49 -18.93
CA GLY A 66 0.16 -5.03 -18.19
C GLY A 66 0.58 -5.80 -16.94
N TYR A 67 -0.40 -6.42 -16.31
CA TYR A 67 -0.25 -7.11 -15.05
C TYR A 67 -1.07 -8.39 -15.00
N THR A 68 -0.63 -9.33 -14.18
CA THR A 68 -1.39 -10.54 -13.83
C THR A 68 -2.18 -10.27 -12.56
N ILE A 69 -3.44 -10.67 -12.52
CA ILE A 69 -4.25 -10.63 -11.29
C ILE A 69 -4.12 -11.97 -10.59
N LEU A 70 -3.92 -11.95 -9.28
CA LEU A 70 -3.87 -13.13 -8.43
C LEU A 70 -4.98 -13.04 -7.38
N ILE A 71 -6.04 -13.83 -7.58
CA ILE A 71 -7.23 -13.83 -6.72
C ILE A 71 -7.18 -15.02 -5.78
N ASN A 72 -7.20 -14.76 -4.47
CA ASN A 72 -7.35 -15.81 -3.46
C ASN A 72 -8.84 -16.03 -3.16
N THR A 73 -9.31 -17.28 -3.26
CA THR A 73 -10.72 -17.65 -3.05
C THR A 73 -10.85 -18.91 -2.18
N TRP A 74 -11.93 -18.99 -1.40
CA TRP A 74 -12.30 -20.18 -0.65
C TRP A 74 -13.81 -20.24 -0.40
N LYS A 75 -14.50 -21.21 -1.00
CA LYS A 75 -15.94 -21.49 -0.85
C LYS A 75 -16.83 -20.27 -1.12
N ARG A 76 -16.43 -19.43 -2.08
CA ARG A 76 -17.03 -18.13 -2.43
C ARG A 76 -17.14 -17.94 -3.94
N ASN A 77 -17.61 -18.97 -4.63
CA ASN A 77 -17.68 -18.98 -6.10
C ASN A 77 -18.51 -17.82 -6.67
N ASP A 78 -19.53 -17.34 -5.96
CA ASP A 78 -20.32 -16.18 -6.32
C ASP A 78 -19.51 -14.87 -6.27
N LEU A 79 -18.71 -14.65 -5.22
CA LEU A 79 -17.85 -13.46 -5.10
C LEU A 79 -16.69 -13.52 -6.11
N LEU A 80 -16.13 -14.71 -6.33
CA LEU A 80 -15.12 -14.94 -7.38
C LEU A 80 -15.67 -14.56 -8.76
N LYS A 81 -16.88 -15.02 -9.11
CA LYS A 81 -17.53 -14.67 -10.38
C LYS A 81 -17.72 -13.17 -10.53
N GLN A 82 -18.20 -12.49 -9.49
CA GLN A 82 -18.34 -11.03 -9.48
C GLN A 82 -17.00 -10.31 -9.69
N SER A 83 -15.97 -10.76 -8.97
CA SER A 83 -14.62 -10.21 -9.08
C SER A 83 -14.04 -10.37 -10.48
N ILE A 84 -14.19 -11.55 -11.09
CA ILE A 84 -13.69 -11.84 -12.44
C ILE A 84 -14.41 -11.00 -13.50
N VAL A 85 -15.75 -10.90 -13.43
CA VAL A 85 -16.53 -10.04 -14.34
C VAL A 85 -16.04 -8.60 -14.28
N HIS A 86 -15.84 -8.06 -13.08
CA HIS A 86 -15.35 -6.70 -12.89
C HIS A 86 -13.92 -6.53 -13.41
N TYR A 87 -12.97 -7.33 -12.93
CA TYR A 87 -11.55 -7.13 -13.24
C TYR A 87 -11.19 -7.45 -14.69
N ALA A 88 -11.92 -8.34 -15.36
CA ALA A 88 -11.78 -8.57 -16.80
C ALA A 88 -12.01 -7.30 -17.63
N SER A 89 -12.80 -6.34 -17.12
CA SER A 89 -13.06 -5.06 -17.77
C SER A 89 -11.98 -4.00 -17.53
N CYS A 90 -11.02 -4.26 -16.65
CA CYS A 90 -9.94 -3.31 -16.34
C CYS A 90 -8.87 -3.32 -17.42
N ARG A 91 -8.27 -2.14 -17.70
CA ARG A 91 -7.18 -2.06 -18.68
C ARG A 91 -5.90 -2.63 -18.07
N GLY A 92 -5.06 -3.18 -18.93
CA GLY A 92 -3.74 -3.72 -18.55
C GLY A 92 -3.76 -5.16 -18.04
N VAL A 93 -4.93 -5.77 -17.78
CA VAL A 93 -5.00 -7.18 -17.35
C VAL A 93 -4.46 -8.09 -18.47
N ASN A 94 -3.51 -8.96 -18.13
CA ASN A 94 -2.90 -9.93 -19.03
C ASN A 94 -3.45 -11.33 -18.81
N SER A 95 -3.42 -11.78 -17.55
CA SER A 95 -3.96 -13.06 -17.11
C SER A 95 -4.56 -12.91 -15.72
N ILE A 96 -5.42 -13.84 -15.35
CA ILE A 96 -5.97 -13.97 -14.01
C ILE A 96 -5.69 -15.38 -13.49
N HIS A 97 -5.00 -15.43 -12.36
CA HIS A 97 -4.68 -16.63 -11.63
C HIS A 97 -5.57 -16.73 -10.41
N ILE A 98 -6.23 -17.86 -10.25
CA ILE A 98 -7.15 -18.15 -9.16
C ILE A 98 -6.44 -19.14 -8.25
N VAL A 99 -6.07 -18.67 -7.06
CA VAL A 99 -5.47 -19.51 -6.03
C VAL A 99 -6.57 -20.38 -5.46
N TRP A 100 -6.58 -21.65 -5.86
CA TRP A 100 -7.60 -22.61 -5.47
C TRP A 100 -7.04 -23.53 -4.39
N SER A 101 -7.62 -23.48 -3.20
CA SER A 101 -7.20 -24.33 -2.09
C SER A 101 -8.31 -25.28 -1.62
N GLU A 102 -9.47 -25.27 -2.28
CA GLU A 102 -10.59 -26.15 -1.89
C GLU A 102 -10.27 -27.63 -2.17
N PRO A 103 -10.76 -28.58 -1.34
CA PRO A 103 -10.51 -30.00 -1.54
C PRO A 103 -11.03 -30.52 -2.89
N ASP A 104 -12.19 -30.03 -3.31
CA ASP A 104 -12.80 -30.39 -4.58
C ASP A 104 -12.25 -29.50 -5.71
N PRO A 105 -12.00 -30.04 -6.90
CA PRO A 105 -11.60 -29.23 -8.03
C PRO A 105 -12.72 -28.25 -8.44
N PRO A 106 -12.38 -27.10 -9.06
CA PRO A 106 -13.38 -26.19 -9.61
C PRO A 106 -14.29 -26.90 -10.61
N SER A 107 -15.60 -26.64 -10.55
CA SER A 107 -16.57 -27.28 -11.45
C SER A 107 -16.40 -26.81 -12.90
N ASP A 108 -16.78 -27.66 -13.86
CA ASP A 108 -16.78 -27.29 -15.28
C ASP A 108 -17.64 -26.05 -15.56
N SER A 109 -18.79 -25.95 -14.88
CA SER A 109 -19.68 -24.78 -14.97
C SER A 109 -19.04 -23.50 -14.46
N LEU A 110 -18.15 -23.58 -13.46
CA LEU A 110 -17.37 -22.43 -12.99
C LEU A 110 -16.32 -22.06 -14.03
N HIS A 111 -15.57 -23.04 -14.53
CA HIS A 111 -14.58 -22.83 -15.58
C HIS A 111 -15.18 -22.13 -16.82
N ASP A 112 -16.31 -22.63 -17.32
CA ASP A 112 -16.97 -22.09 -18.50
C ASP A 112 -17.47 -20.67 -18.28
N PHE A 113 -18.08 -20.42 -17.12
CA PHE A 113 -18.52 -19.07 -16.77
C PHE A 113 -17.34 -18.09 -16.74
N LEU A 114 -16.22 -18.44 -16.11
CA LEU A 114 -15.07 -17.54 -15.99
C LEU A 114 -14.38 -17.27 -17.34
N ARG A 115 -14.28 -18.29 -18.20
CA ARG A 115 -13.80 -18.14 -19.58
C ARG A 115 -14.70 -17.23 -20.40
N GLN A 116 -16.01 -17.42 -20.32
CA GLN A 116 -16.97 -16.57 -21.03
C GLN A 116 -16.94 -15.14 -20.51
N ALA A 117 -16.93 -14.95 -19.19
CA ALA A 117 -16.89 -13.64 -18.55
C ALA A 117 -15.64 -12.84 -18.96
N THR A 118 -14.46 -13.48 -18.98
CA THR A 118 -13.22 -12.81 -19.40
C THR A 118 -13.22 -12.43 -20.88
N GLN A 119 -13.75 -13.29 -21.76
CA GLN A 119 -13.88 -12.96 -23.19
C GLN A 119 -14.84 -11.78 -23.42
N MET A 120 -16.04 -11.83 -22.82
CA MET A 120 -17.08 -10.81 -23.02
C MET A 120 -16.72 -9.44 -22.44
N ASN A 121 -16.03 -9.41 -21.30
CA ASN A 121 -15.73 -8.15 -20.61
C ASN A 121 -14.36 -7.56 -21.00
N SER A 122 -13.53 -8.31 -21.72
CA SER A 122 -12.21 -7.83 -22.13
C SER A 122 -12.29 -6.55 -22.98
N LYS A 123 -11.54 -5.52 -22.59
CA LYS A 123 -11.43 -4.31 -23.39
C LYS A 123 -10.60 -4.55 -24.65
N GLY A 124 -11.18 -4.25 -25.81
CA GLY A 124 -10.49 -4.31 -27.11
C GLY A 124 -10.31 -5.73 -27.65
N GLY A 125 -11.12 -6.70 -27.20
CA GLY A 125 -11.07 -8.08 -27.69
C GLY A 125 -9.80 -8.84 -27.31
N LYS A 126 -9.06 -8.34 -26.32
CA LYS A 126 -7.84 -8.97 -25.83
C LYS A 126 -8.18 -10.25 -25.07
N TYR A 127 -7.62 -11.37 -25.48
CA TYR A 127 -7.72 -12.61 -24.72
C TYR A 127 -7.05 -12.46 -23.34
N ILE A 128 -7.82 -12.69 -22.27
CA ILE A 128 -7.33 -12.77 -20.89
C ILE A 128 -7.35 -14.25 -20.49
N GLU A 129 -6.17 -14.79 -20.22
CA GLU A 129 -6.04 -16.17 -19.79
C GLU A 129 -6.50 -16.31 -18.33
N VAL A 130 -7.36 -17.29 -18.04
CA VAL A 130 -7.77 -17.65 -16.67
C VAL A 130 -7.18 -19.00 -16.31
N ARG A 131 -6.41 -19.06 -15.23
CA ARG A 131 -5.80 -20.30 -14.70
C ARG A 131 -6.20 -20.53 -13.26
N PHE A 132 -6.44 -21.78 -12.92
CA PHE A 132 -6.57 -22.22 -11.54
C PHE A 132 -5.24 -22.79 -11.08
N ASP A 133 -4.68 -22.19 -10.04
CA ASP A 133 -3.50 -22.68 -9.37
C ASP A 133 -3.98 -23.60 -8.23
N LEU A 134 -4.06 -24.90 -8.53
CA LEU A 134 -4.61 -25.91 -7.61
C LEU A 134 -3.61 -26.22 -6.49
N ASN A 135 -4.09 -26.18 -5.25
CA ASN A 135 -3.32 -26.48 -4.05
C ASN A 135 -3.98 -27.60 -3.27
N GLN A 136 -3.18 -28.54 -2.79
CA GLN A 136 -3.68 -29.67 -1.99
C GLN A 136 -3.83 -29.28 -0.52
N GLU A 137 -2.96 -28.42 -0.01
CA GLU A 137 -3.02 -27.93 1.36
C GLU A 137 -3.96 -26.72 1.49
N ASP A 138 -4.67 -26.64 2.62
CA ASP A 138 -5.40 -25.43 3.01
C ASP A 138 -4.47 -24.50 3.81
N SER A 139 -3.69 -23.69 3.09
CA SER A 139 -2.72 -22.75 3.66
C SER A 139 -2.82 -21.37 3.02
N LEU A 140 -2.75 -20.33 3.85
CA LEU A 140 -2.69 -18.93 3.36
C LEU A 140 -1.43 -18.64 2.54
N ASN A 141 -0.39 -19.46 2.67
CA ASN A 141 0.82 -19.35 1.86
C ASN A 141 0.59 -19.66 0.37
N ASN A 142 -0.49 -20.37 0.03
CA ASN A 142 -0.77 -20.81 -1.35
C ASN A 142 -0.83 -19.64 -2.33
N ARG A 143 -1.31 -18.47 -1.87
CA ARG A 143 -1.37 -17.26 -2.69
C ARG A 143 -0.01 -16.73 -3.12
N PHE A 144 1.08 -17.18 -2.51
CA PHE A 144 2.43 -16.72 -2.81
C PHE A 144 3.33 -17.80 -3.37
N LYS A 145 2.78 -18.97 -3.71
CA LYS A 145 3.55 -20.01 -4.41
C LYS A 145 4.11 -19.47 -5.72
N GLU A 146 5.30 -19.96 -6.08
CA GLU A 146 5.96 -19.62 -7.33
C GLU A 146 5.07 -19.98 -8.52
N ILE A 147 4.81 -19.01 -9.39
CA ILE A 147 4.09 -19.22 -10.66
C ILE A 147 5.10 -19.05 -11.80
N LYS A 148 5.39 -20.15 -12.49
CA LYS A 148 6.34 -20.16 -13.60
C LYS A 148 5.71 -19.66 -14.90
N GLY A 149 6.50 -18.96 -15.72
CA GLY A 149 6.08 -18.52 -17.05
C GLY A 149 5.08 -17.37 -17.05
N LEU A 150 5.00 -16.59 -15.98
CA LEU A 150 4.25 -15.33 -15.98
C LEU A 150 4.79 -14.38 -17.05
N ARG A 151 3.89 -13.78 -17.83
CA ARG A 151 4.22 -12.86 -18.93
C ARG A 151 4.36 -11.41 -18.47
N THR A 152 4.14 -11.13 -17.20
CA THR A 152 4.13 -9.77 -16.65
C THR A 152 4.99 -9.67 -15.41
N ASP A 153 5.62 -8.51 -15.24
CA ASP A 153 6.44 -8.23 -14.06
C ASP A 153 5.57 -7.96 -12.83
N ALA A 154 4.42 -7.31 -13.03
CA ALA A 154 3.52 -6.91 -11.97
C ALA A 154 2.44 -7.95 -11.69
N ILE A 155 2.26 -8.26 -10.41
CA ILE A 155 1.13 -9.02 -9.90
C ILE A 155 0.24 -8.07 -9.11
N PHE A 156 -1.04 -8.01 -9.46
CA PHE A 156 -2.07 -7.44 -8.60
C PHE A 156 -2.70 -8.55 -7.76
N SER A 157 -2.32 -8.65 -6.49
CA SER A 157 -2.94 -9.59 -5.57
C SER A 157 -4.16 -8.97 -4.92
N ILE A 158 -5.25 -9.74 -4.88
CA ILE A 158 -6.53 -9.31 -4.34
C ILE A 158 -7.28 -10.47 -3.68
N ASP A 159 -7.96 -10.17 -2.57
CA ASP A 159 -8.92 -11.10 -1.97
C ASP A 159 -10.27 -11.05 -2.72
N ASP A 160 -11.00 -12.16 -2.73
CA ASP A 160 -12.27 -12.32 -3.45
C ASP A 160 -13.47 -11.51 -2.91
N ASP A 161 -13.34 -10.92 -1.72
CA ASP A 161 -14.40 -10.20 -1.01
C ASP A 161 -14.29 -8.67 -1.09
N VAL A 162 -13.33 -8.16 -1.87
CA VAL A 162 -13.13 -6.72 -2.07
C VAL A 162 -12.96 -6.35 -3.53
N ILE A 163 -13.63 -5.28 -3.93
CA ILE A 163 -13.52 -4.69 -5.26
C ILE A 163 -12.97 -3.27 -5.17
N PHE A 164 -11.99 -2.97 -6.03
CA PHE A 164 -11.53 -1.61 -6.32
C PHE A 164 -11.87 -1.24 -7.76
N SER A 165 -12.24 0.02 -8.01
CA SER A 165 -12.57 0.48 -9.36
C SER A 165 -11.39 0.31 -10.31
N CYS A 166 -11.64 0.01 -11.59
CA CYS A 166 -10.57 -0.09 -12.58
C CYS A 166 -9.70 1.17 -12.64
N SER A 167 -10.26 2.36 -12.45
CA SER A 167 -9.50 3.61 -12.38
C SER A 167 -8.50 3.63 -11.20
N SER A 168 -8.90 3.10 -10.03
CA SER A 168 -8.01 3.00 -8.87
C SER A 168 -6.90 1.98 -9.11
N VAL A 169 -7.23 0.84 -9.72
CA VAL A 169 -6.26 -0.21 -10.09
C VAL A 169 -5.27 0.30 -11.15
N GLU A 170 -5.75 1.02 -12.17
CA GLU A 170 -4.91 1.64 -13.20
C GLU A 170 -3.96 2.69 -12.62
N LEU A 171 -4.42 3.51 -11.67
CA LEU A 171 -3.56 4.43 -10.91
C LEU A 171 -2.50 3.67 -10.11
N ALA A 172 -2.89 2.66 -9.34
CA ALA A 172 -1.96 1.88 -8.54
C ALA A 172 -0.93 1.13 -9.39
N PHE A 173 -1.32 0.63 -10.55
CA PHE A 173 -0.41 0.05 -11.52
C PHE A 173 0.60 1.09 -12.04
N SER A 174 0.14 2.30 -12.39
CA SER A 174 1.02 3.38 -12.87
C SER A 174 2.04 3.81 -11.80
N VAL A 175 1.61 3.86 -10.54
CA VAL A 175 2.48 4.11 -9.39
C VAL A 175 3.49 2.98 -9.21
N TRP A 176 3.05 1.72 -9.30
CA TRP A 176 3.95 0.56 -9.26
C TRP A 176 4.97 0.59 -10.39
N GLN A 177 4.59 0.97 -11.61
CA GLN A 177 5.53 1.10 -12.74
C GLN A 177 6.65 2.12 -12.46
N SER A 178 6.41 3.10 -11.59
CA SER A 178 7.38 4.12 -11.20
C SER A 178 8.31 3.66 -10.06
N ALA A 179 7.94 2.61 -9.33
CA ALA A 179 8.78 1.96 -8.31
C ALA A 179 8.49 0.44 -8.27
N PRO A 180 8.90 -0.31 -9.31
CA PRO A 180 8.49 -1.71 -9.50
C PRO A 180 9.03 -2.66 -8.41
N MET A 181 9.98 -2.19 -7.61
CA MET A 181 10.52 -2.90 -6.46
C MET A 181 9.64 -2.82 -5.22
N SER A 182 8.82 -1.77 -5.07
CA SER A 182 7.98 -1.57 -3.88
C SER A 182 6.66 -2.33 -3.99
N MET A 183 6.07 -2.68 -2.85
CA MET A 183 4.64 -3.01 -2.79
C MET A 183 3.81 -1.73 -2.88
N VAL A 184 2.80 -1.72 -3.74
CA VAL A 184 1.93 -0.57 -3.96
C VAL A 184 0.48 -1.00 -3.80
N GLY A 185 -0.30 -0.39 -2.91
CA GLY A 185 -1.66 -0.86 -2.72
C GLY A 185 -2.52 0.00 -1.81
N PHE A 186 -3.66 -0.55 -1.41
CA PHE A 186 -4.78 0.25 -0.91
C PHE A 186 -5.01 0.15 0.60
N VAL A 187 -4.42 -0.85 1.25
CA VAL A 187 -4.72 -1.20 2.65
C VAL A 187 -3.48 -0.98 3.52
N PRO A 188 -3.20 0.26 3.97
CA PRO A 188 -2.02 0.55 4.77
C PRO A 188 -2.16 0.01 6.20
N ARG A 189 -1.04 -0.43 6.77
CA ARG A 189 -0.90 -0.86 8.17
C ARG A 189 0.43 -0.37 8.72
N VAL A 190 0.53 -0.30 10.04
CA VAL A 190 1.70 0.25 10.72
C VAL A 190 2.21 -0.74 11.75
N HIS A 191 3.52 -0.73 11.99
CA HIS A 191 4.11 -1.32 13.17
C HIS A 191 4.77 -0.23 14.03
N TRP A 192 4.94 -0.48 15.32
CA TRP A 192 5.77 0.35 16.18
C TRP A 192 6.44 -0.49 17.27
N LEU A 193 7.55 0.02 17.78
CA LEU A 193 8.22 -0.54 18.95
C LEU A 193 7.40 -0.25 20.21
N ASP A 194 7.06 -1.31 20.95
CA ASP A 194 6.44 -1.24 22.25
C ASP A 194 7.49 -1.00 23.33
N LYS A 195 7.66 0.27 23.69
CA LYS A 195 8.62 0.72 24.71
C LYS A 195 8.20 0.37 26.15
N SER A 196 7.07 -0.32 26.34
CA SER A 196 6.55 -0.65 27.67
C SER A 196 7.12 -1.95 28.28
N ARG A 197 7.89 -2.71 27.50
CA ARG A 197 8.47 -4.00 27.89
C ARG A 197 10.01 -3.90 27.91
N ASP A 198 10.64 -4.76 28.72
CA ASP A 198 12.07 -4.80 29.09
C ASP A 198 13.08 -4.81 27.92
N SER A 199 14.35 -5.11 28.20
CA SER A 199 15.53 -5.16 27.30
C SER A 199 15.38 -5.86 25.92
N VAL A 200 14.25 -6.49 25.61
CA VAL A 200 13.96 -7.14 24.32
C VAL A 200 12.99 -6.29 23.52
N GLU A 201 13.36 -5.96 22.28
CA GLU A 201 12.49 -5.21 21.38
C GLU A 201 11.20 -5.99 21.08
N HIS A 202 10.06 -5.38 21.42
CA HIS A 202 8.74 -5.92 21.12
C HIS A 202 7.99 -5.02 20.13
N TYR A 203 7.37 -5.60 19.12
CA TYR A 203 6.65 -4.85 18.10
C TYR A 203 5.14 -5.03 18.21
N ARG A 204 4.39 -3.97 17.92
CA ARG A 204 2.92 -4.00 17.86
C ARG A 204 2.44 -3.70 16.45
N TYR A 205 1.37 -4.38 16.07
CA TYR A 205 0.68 -4.19 14.81
C TYR A 205 -0.51 -3.21 14.95
N GLY A 206 -0.63 -2.30 13.99
CA GLY A 206 -1.66 -1.27 13.90
C GLY A 206 -2.56 -1.38 12.69
N GLY A 207 -3.86 -1.26 12.95
CA GLY A 207 -4.90 -1.15 11.93
C GLY A 207 -5.04 0.27 11.35
N TRP A 208 -6.18 0.50 10.68
CA TRP A 208 -6.52 1.78 10.06
C TRP A 208 -6.46 2.95 11.05
N TRP A 209 -7.01 2.80 12.26
CA TRP A 209 -7.00 3.88 13.24
C TRP A 209 -5.59 4.29 13.65
N SER A 210 -4.67 3.34 13.81
CA SER A 210 -3.27 3.65 14.10
C SER A 210 -2.61 4.41 12.95
N VAL A 211 -2.83 3.99 11.70
CA VAL A 211 -2.32 4.70 10.51
C VAL A 211 -2.86 6.13 10.46
N TRP A 212 -4.15 6.31 10.71
CA TRP A 212 -4.80 7.62 10.70
C TRP A 212 -4.24 8.55 11.78
N TRP A 213 -4.15 8.07 13.02
CA TRP A 213 -3.64 8.85 14.15
C TRP A 213 -2.15 9.18 14.05
N MET A 214 -1.34 8.22 13.58
CA MET A 214 0.11 8.40 13.51
C MET A 214 0.56 9.13 12.25
N GLY A 215 -0.28 9.20 11.22
CA GLY A 215 0.08 9.78 9.92
C GLY A 215 1.17 9.03 9.16
N THR A 216 1.48 7.80 9.58
CA THR A 216 2.52 6.95 8.98
C THR A 216 2.05 5.50 8.88
N TYR A 217 2.65 4.76 7.96
CA TYR A 217 2.44 3.33 7.77
C TYR A 217 3.76 2.68 7.38
N SER A 218 3.84 1.35 7.47
CA SER A 218 5.07 0.60 7.15
C SER A 218 4.78 -0.68 6.36
N MET A 219 3.50 -0.95 6.11
CA MET A 219 3.02 -2.13 5.40
C MET A 219 1.85 -1.72 4.51
N VAL A 220 1.69 -2.42 3.41
CA VAL A 220 0.46 -2.44 2.62
C VAL A 220 0.07 -3.89 2.44
N LEU A 221 -1.15 -4.25 2.79
CA LEU A 221 -1.57 -5.65 2.78
C LEU A 221 -1.76 -6.15 1.34
N SER A 222 -1.28 -7.36 1.07
CA SER A 222 -1.48 -8.09 -0.20
C SER A 222 -2.95 -8.36 -0.53
N LYS A 223 -3.87 -8.14 0.42
CA LYS A 223 -5.33 -8.12 0.21
C LYS A 223 -5.75 -7.26 -1.00
N ALA A 224 -5.01 -6.20 -1.31
CA ALA A 224 -5.19 -5.41 -2.52
C ALA A 224 -3.90 -4.61 -2.80
N ALA A 225 -2.92 -5.25 -3.46
CA ALA A 225 -1.64 -4.63 -3.74
C ALA A 225 -0.95 -5.19 -5.00
N PHE A 226 -0.25 -4.30 -5.69
CA PHE A 226 0.75 -4.61 -6.70
C PHE A 226 2.10 -4.93 -6.08
N PHE A 227 2.76 -5.95 -6.62
CA PHE A 227 4.16 -6.28 -6.32
C PHE A 227 4.80 -7.02 -7.50
N HIS A 228 6.12 -7.13 -7.51
CA HIS A 228 6.85 -7.81 -8.58
C HIS A 228 6.75 -9.34 -8.47
N HIS A 229 6.53 -10.07 -9.57
CA HIS A 229 6.32 -11.54 -9.54
C HIS A 229 7.46 -12.32 -8.90
N LYS A 230 8.71 -11.84 -9.01
CA LYS A 230 9.88 -12.41 -8.33
C LYS A 230 9.69 -12.62 -6.83
N TYR A 231 8.83 -11.84 -6.18
CA TYR A 231 8.55 -12.01 -4.77
C TYR A 231 7.77 -13.30 -4.47
N LEU A 232 7.09 -13.91 -5.45
CA LEU A 232 6.53 -15.26 -5.31
C LEU A 232 7.63 -16.32 -5.15
N ASP A 233 8.67 -16.25 -5.98
CA ASP A 233 9.83 -17.15 -5.88
C ASP A 233 10.59 -16.90 -4.57
N LEU A 234 10.87 -15.64 -4.23
CA LEU A 234 11.53 -15.32 -2.97
C LEU A 234 10.71 -15.79 -1.76
N TYR A 235 9.38 -15.65 -1.80
CA TYR A 235 8.52 -16.14 -0.73
C TYR A 235 8.54 -17.66 -0.63
N THR A 236 8.44 -18.36 -1.76
CA THR A 236 8.32 -19.82 -1.79
C THR A 236 9.64 -20.51 -1.47
N ASN A 237 10.72 -20.05 -2.11
CA ASN A 237 11.97 -20.79 -2.21
C ASN A 237 13.10 -20.20 -1.35
N HIS A 238 13.02 -18.91 -0.99
CA HIS A 238 14.12 -18.20 -0.31
C HIS A 238 13.77 -17.70 1.10
N MET A 239 12.49 -17.47 1.39
CA MET A 239 12.04 -17.11 2.73
C MET A 239 12.32 -18.26 3.70
N PRO A 240 12.88 -17.99 4.89
CA PRO A 240 13.06 -19.00 5.93
C PRO A 240 11.77 -19.79 6.16
N ALA A 241 11.85 -21.12 6.04
CA ALA A 241 10.69 -22.01 6.12
C ALA A 241 9.89 -21.79 7.42
N ALA A 242 10.58 -21.50 8.53
CA ALA A 242 9.96 -21.20 9.83
C ALA A 242 8.89 -20.09 9.77
N ILE A 243 9.04 -19.09 8.90
CA ILE A 243 8.03 -18.04 8.72
C ILE A 243 6.78 -18.62 8.05
N ARG A 244 6.95 -19.37 6.95
CA ARG A 244 5.84 -20.01 6.23
C ARG A 244 5.15 -21.06 7.09
N ASP A 245 5.90 -21.84 7.86
CA ASP A 245 5.37 -22.83 8.80
C ASP A 245 4.51 -22.18 9.88
N TYR A 246 4.96 -21.03 10.41
CA TYR A 246 4.18 -20.25 11.37
C TYR A 246 2.88 -19.72 10.74
N VAL A 247 2.94 -19.20 9.51
CA VAL A 247 1.74 -18.75 8.76
C VAL A 247 0.74 -19.90 8.58
N THR A 248 1.21 -21.08 8.15
CA THR A 248 0.36 -22.28 7.98
C THR A 248 -0.27 -22.67 9.32
N LYS A 249 0.51 -22.77 10.39
CA LYS A 249 0.04 -23.19 11.72
C LYS A 249 -0.99 -22.22 12.32
N ASN A 250 -0.79 -20.92 12.15
CA ASN A 250 -1.61 -19.89 12.80
C ASN A 250 -2.72 -19.33 11.90
N ARG A 251 -2.73 -19.70 10.61
CA ARG A 251 -3.68 -19.23 9.59
C ARG A 251 -3.85 -17.71 9.61
N ASN A 252 -2.71 -17.00 9.61
CA ASN A 252 -2.65 -15.54 9.61
C ASN A 252 -1.27 -15.07 9.11
N CYS A 253 -1.14 -13.77 8.85
CA CYS A 253 0.14 -13.07 8.68
C CYS A 253 0.96 -13.39 7.43
N GLU A 254 0.37 -14.03 6.43
CA GLU A 254 0.98 -14.20 5.11
C GLU A 254 1.27 -12.82 4.47
N ASP A 255 0.38 -11.85 4.66
CA ASP A 255 0.51 -10.49 4.16
C ASP A 255 1.62 -9.69 4.87
N ILE A 256 1.78 -9.91 6.19
CA ILE A 256 2.89 -9.38 6.99
C ILE A 256 4.21 -10.03 6.54
N ALA A 257 4.23 -11.35 6.34
CA ALA A 257 5.40 -12.07 5.88
C ALA A 257 5.86 -11.56 4.50
N MET A 258 4.93 -11.32 3.57
CA MET A 258 5.22 -10.72 2.27
C MET A 258 5.75 -9.28 2.41
N SER A 259 5.14 -8.46 3.27
CA SER A 259 5.61 -7.08 3.50
C SER A 259 7.03 -7.04 4.06
N LEU A 260 7.34 -7.92 5.02
CA LEU A 260 8.68 -8.09 5.58
C LEU A 260 9.68 -8.56 4.54
N LEU A 261 9.31 -9.55 3.72
CA LEU A 261 10.16 -10.05 2.63
C LEU A 261 10.55 -8.92 1.69
N VAL A 262 9.56 -8.18 1.17
CA VAL A 262 9.83 -7.10 0.20
C VAL A 262 10.67 -6.00 0.84
N ALA A 263 10.36 -5.58 2.08
CA ALA A 263 11.15 -4.57 2.77
C ALA A 263 12.59 -5.04 3.02
N ASN A 264 12.78 -6.30 3.42
CA ASN A 264 14.11 -6.89 3.68
C ASN A 264 15.00 -6.93 2.43
N VAL A 265 14.43 -7.32 1.28
CA VAL A 265 15.21 -7.45 0.04
C VAL A 265 15.43 -6.13 -0.69
N THR A 266 14.62 -5.10 -0.41
CA THR A 266 14.70 -3.81 -1.11
C THR A 266 15.27 -2.68 -0.27
N GLY A 267 15.15 -2.75 1.06
CA GLY A 267 15.39 -1.60 1.93
C GLY A 267 14.47 -0.41 1.63
N ALA A 268 13.30 -0.64 1.00
CA ALA A 268 12.37 0.40 0.59
C ALA A 268 11.00 0.26 1.29
N PRO A 269 10.34 1.38 1.62
CA PRO A 269 8.99 1.35 2.16
C PRO A 269 7.94 1.01 1.08
N PRO A 270 6.74 0.55 1.48
CA PRO A 270 5.61 0.40 0.55
C PRO A 270 5.03 1.76 0.13
N MET A 271 4.15 1.79 -0.87
CA MET A 271 3.41 2.99 -1.26
C MET A 271 1.90 2.79 -1.17
N TRP A 272 1.23 3.74 -0.51
CA TRP A 272 -0.21 3.75 -0.34
C TRP A 272 -0.89 4.56 -1.44
N VAL A 273 -1.82 3.94 -2.14
CA VAL A 273 -2.71 4.56 -3.11
C VAL A 273 -4.10 4.69 -2.51
N LYS A 274 -4.68 5.89 -2.53
CA LYS A 274 -6.08 6.11 -2.14
C LYS A 274 -7.00 5.50 -3.18
N GLY A 275 -7.84 4.56 -2.76
CA GLY A 275 -8.89 3.95 -3.58
C GLY A 275 -10.15 3.75 -2.76
N ARG A 276 -11.31 3.79 -3.42
CA ARG A 276 -12.58 3.43 -2.80
C ARG A 276 -12.72 1.91 -2.80
N VAL A 277 -12.82 1.32 -1.62
CA VAL A 277 -13.08 -0.11 -1.43
C VAL A 277 -14.58 -0.38 -1.46
N PHE A 278 -14.97 -1.44 -2.16
CA PHE A 278 -16.30 -2.03 -2.13
C PHE A 278 -16.18 -3.41 -1.51
N GLU A 279 -16.59 -3.55 -0.24
CA GLU A 279 -16.65 -4.85 0.42
C GLU A 279 -17.91 -5.57 -0.05
N ILE A 280 -17.73 -6.73 -0.68
CA ILE A 280 -18.83 -7.55 -1.22
C ILE A 280 -19.05 -8.83 -0.39
N GLY A 281 -18.13 -9.14 0.52
CA GLY A 281 -18.28 -10.20 1.53
C GLY A 281 -18.73 -9.68 2.89
N SER A 282 -19.33 -10.55 3.71
CA SER A 282 -19.93 -10.17 5.00
C SER A 282 -19.06 -10.46 6.23
N THR A 283 -18.17 -11.46 6.18
CA THR A 283 -17.32 -11.88 7.30
C THR A 283 -16.04 -12.56 6.81
N GLY A 284 -14.93 -12.44 7.55
CA GLY A 284 -13.63 -13.01 7.17
C GLY A 284 -12.73 -13.25 8.37
N ILE A 285 -11.52 -13.80 8.18
CA ILE A 285 -10.58 -14.12 9.28
C ILE A 285 -10.29 -12.89 10.16
N SER A 286 -10.29 -11.69 9.56
CA SER A 286 -10.08 -10.42 10.26
C SER A 286 -11.19 -10.02 11.24
N SER A 287 -12.38 -10.62 11.16
CA SER A 287 -13.48 -10.34 12.11
C SER A 287 -13.39 -11.18 13.39
N LEU A 288 -12.43 -12.09 13.51
CA LEU A 288 -12.21 -12.89 14.71
C LEU A 288 -11.56 -12.06 15.83
N GLY A 289 -12.02 -12.27 17.07
CA GLY A 289 -11.46 -11.61 18.25
C GLY A 289 -9.95 -11.85 18.40
N GLY A 290 -9.21 -10.80 18.75
CA GLY A 290 -7.76 -10.89 18.97
C GLY A 290 -6.89 -10.90 17.70
N HIS A 291 -7.46 -10.66 16.51
CA HIS A 291 -6.73 -10.63 15.24
C HIS A 291 -5.48 -9.72 15.27
N SER A 292 -5.62 -8.48 15.76
CA SER A 292 -4.49 -7.55 15.88
C SER A 292 -3.41 -8.00 16.86
N ARG A 293 -3.78 -8.75 17.91
CA ARG A 293 -2.82 -9.33 18.86
C ARG A 293 -2.01 -10.43 18.18
N ARG A 294 -2.67 -11.36 17.49
CA ARG A 294 -2.00 -12.42 16.69
C ARG A 294 -1.06 -11.81 15.65
N ARG A 295 -1.46 -10.73 14.99
CA ARG A 295 -0.60 -10.01 14.05
C ARG A 295 0.60 -9.33 14.70
N SER A 296 0.47 -8.87 15.94
CA SER A 296 1.62 -8.40 16.73
C SER A 296 2.55 -9.57 17.05
N GLU A 297 2.01 -10.73 17.44
CA GLU A 297 2.80 -11.95 17.67
C GLU A 297 3.60 -12.35 16.42
N CYS A 298 3.00 -12.27 15.23
CA CYS A 298 3.71 -12.52 13.97
C CYS A 298 4.92 -11.60 13.77
N LEU A 299 4.81 -10.29 14.03
CA LEU A 299 5.95 -9.37 13.93
C LEU A 299 7.09 -9.77 14.88
N ASN A 300 6.74 -10.17 16.11
CA ASN A 300 7.72 -10.58 17.12
C ASN A 300 8.35 -11.94 16.86
N VAL A 301 7.70 -12.81 16.07
CA VAL A 301 8.29 -14.08 15.61
C VAL A 301 9.16 -13.87 14.37
N PHE A 302 8.71 -13.05 13.42
CA PHE A 302 9.37 -12.92 12.13
C PHE A 302 10.60 -12.02 12.17
N ALA A 303 10.58 -10.91 12.91
CA ALA A 303 11.73 -9.99 12.97
C ALA A 303 13.02 -10.66 13.50
N PRO A 304 12.99 -11.46 14.59
CA PRO A 304 14.17 -12.20 15.03
C PRO A 304 14.73 -13.17 13.98
N ILE A 305 13.87 -13.79 13.15
CA ILE A 305 14.30 -14.70 12.07
C ILE A 305 15.09 -13.93 10.99
N TYR A 306 14.73 -12.67 10.72
CA TYR A 306 15.50 -11.77 9.85
C TYR A 306 16.71 -11.11 10.55
N GLY A 307 16.85 -11.27 11.88
CA GLY A 307 17.89 -10.63 12.68
C GLY A 307 17.72 -9.12 12.93
N HIS A 308 16.64 -8.52 12.44
CA HIS A 308 16.27 -7.12 12.63
C HIS A 308 14.79 -6.92 12.27
N MET A 309 14.25 -5.70 12.39
CA MET A 309 12.94 -5.34 11.82
C MET A 309 13.10 -4.76 10.40
N PRO A 310 12.71 -5.49 9.33
CA PRO A 310 12.84 -5.00 7.96
C PRO A 310 11.90 -3.84 7.59
N LEU A 311 10.74 -3.72 8.27
CA LEU A 311 9.70 -2.79 7.85
C LEU A 311 10.14 -1.32 7.99
N ILE A 312 9.99 -0.55 6.92
CA ILE A 312 10.35 0.87 6.89
C ILE A 312 9.08 1.72 6.87
N ALA A 313 9.01 2.67 7.79
CA ALA A 313 7.89 3.61 7.86
C ALA A 313 7.94 4.67 6.75
N THR A 314 6.77 5.11 6.31
CA THR A 314 6.60 6.18 5.33
C THR A 314 5.24 6.87 5.52
N ASN A 315 5.14 8.08 5.00
CA ASN A 315 3.91 8.88 4.94
C ASN A 315 3.46 9.13 3.49
N ALA A 316 4.13 8.55 2.49
CA ALA A 316 3.81 8.77 1.09
C ALA A 316 2.39 8.27 0.77
N LYS A 317 1.53 9.13 0.24
CA LYS A 317 0.18 8.75 -0.17
C LYS A 317 -0.11 9.32 -1.55
N VAL A 318 -0.45 8.43 -2.49
CA VAL A 318 -0.83 8.84 -3.83
C VAL A 318 -2.35 8.96 -3.91
N ILE A 319 -2.80 10.09 -4.47
CA ILE A 319 -4.22 10.35 -4.71
C ILE A 319 -4.41 10.75 -6.18
N ASP A 320 -5.56 10.39 -6.76
CA ASP A 320 -5.94 10.88 -8.09
C ASP A 320 -6.32 12.36 -7.99
N SER A 321 -5.55 13.21 -8.65
CA SER A 321 -5.76 14.66 -8.70
C SER A 321 -7.07 15.05 -9.38
N ARG A 322 -7.58 14.22 -10.31
CA ARG A 322 -8.84 14.48 -11.02
C ARG A 322 -10.06 14.40 -10.09
N HIS A 323 -9.90 13.78 -8.92
CA HIS A 323 -10.96 13.52 -7.96
C HIS A 323 -10.68 14.06 -6.56
N SER A 324 -9.56 14.80 -6.37
CA SER A 324 -9.16 15.35 -5.07
C SER A 324 -8.77 16.81 -5.21
N TRP A 325 -9.55 17.70 -4.59
CA TRP A 325 -9.34 19.16 -4.63
C TRP A 325 -8.55 19.71 -3.43
N PHE A 326 -8.39 18.88 -2.39
CA PHE A 326 -7.63 19.21 -1.19
C PHE A 326 -6.53 18.17 -1.02
N TRP A 327 -5.28 18.66 -0.95
CA TRP A 327 -4.04 17.90 -0.74
C TRP A 327 -3.65 17.98 0.73
#